data_AF-A0A959VUE5-F1
#
_entry.id   AF-A0A959VUE5-F1
#
_cell.length_a   1.000
_cell.length_b   1.000
_cell.length_c   1.000
_cell.angle_alpha   90.00
_cell.angle_beta   90.00
_cell.angle_gamma   90.00
#
_symmetry.space_group_name_H-M   'P 1'
#
loop_
_entity.id
_entity.type
_entity.pdbx_description
1 polymer ?
#
loop_
_entity_poly.entity_id
_entity_poly.type
_entity_poly.pdbx_seq_one_letter_code
_entity_poly.pdbx_strand_id
1 'polypeptide(L)'
;MTELALQLSERQTADFEMIAIGAFAPLTGFQGHADWQRICDEMRTESGEYWPIPITLPTDLDCQIGDRIVLSADNGKHLGSITVEEIFERDVREEAQKVYRTVDENHPGVAAIYEEGSRCIAGPIEVDALPDHEEAFMRRYLTPAESKQAFADRGWKKIVA
;
A
#
# COMPACT_ATOMS: atom_id res chain seq x y z
N MET A 1 -5.25 16.27 23.11
CA MET A 1 -5.42 14.95 22.48
C MET A 1 -4.06 14.59 21.93
N THR A 2 -3.50 13.46 22.33
CA THR A 2 -2.22 13.00 21.81
C THR A 2 -2.41 12.65 20.34
N GLU A 3 -1.59 13.18 19.47
CA GLU A 3 -1.58 12.83 18.05
C GLU A 3 -1.07 11.38 17.92
N LEU A 4 -1.86 10.51 17.29
CA LEU A 4 -1.45 9.13 17.02
C LEU A 4 -0.48 9.14 15.84
N ALA A 5 0.59 8.35 15.94
CA ALA A 5 1.60 8.26 14.90
C ALA A 5 2.01 6.80 14.67
N LEU A 6 2.25 6.46 13.41
CA LEU A 6 2.75 5.17 12.96
C LEU A 6 3.95 5.38 12.05
N GLN A 7 5.08 4.79 12.43
CA GLN A 7 6.24 4.66 11.56
C GLN A 7 6.03 3.42 10.68
N LEU A 8 5.97 3.65 9.37
CA LEU A 8 5.78 2.61 8.37
C LEU A 8 7.07 1.79 8.22
N SER A 9 6.92 0.50 7.93
CA SER A 9 8.03 -0.31 7.43
C SER A 9 8.47 0.17 6.03
N GLU A 10 9.61 -0.33 5.53
CA GLU A 10 10.07 -0.04 4.17
C GLU A 10 9.01 -0.44 3.12
N ARG A 11 8.39 -1.61 3.30
CA ARG A 11 7.34 -2.13 2.42
C ARG A 11 6.07 -1.26 2.47
N GLN A 12 5.62 -0.90 3.67
CA GLN A 12 4.47 -0.02 3.85
C GLN A 12 4.72 1.39 3.30
N THR A 13 5.97 1.87 3.40
CA THR A 13 6.40 3.15 2.82
C THR A 13 6.33 3.11 1.29
N ALA A 14 6.75 2.02 0.67
CA ALA A 14 6.61 1.81 -0.77
C ALA A 14 5.14 1.73 -1.21
N ASP A 15 4.29 1.02 -0.47
CA ASP A 15 2.86 0.95 -0.77
C ASP A 15 2.18 2.33 -0.63
N PHE A 16 2.51 3.09 0.42
CA PHE A 16 2.06 4.48 0.57
C PHE A 16 2.46 5.32 -0.64
N GLU A 17 3.71 5.23 -1.09
CA GLU A 17 4.19 5.98 -2.26
C GLU A 17 3.41 5.61 -3.52
N MET A 18 3.19 4.31 -3.76
CA MET A 18 2.47 3.82 -4.93
C MET A 18 1.02 4.30 -4.96
N ILE A 19 0.37 4.40 -3.80
CA ILE A 19 -0.95 5.05 -3.66
C ILE A 19 -0.82 6.56 -3.93
N ALA A 20 0.13 7.23 -3.28
CA ALA A 20 0.31 8.68 -3.32
C ALA A 20 0.57 9.21 -4.74
N ILE A 21 1.36 8.50 -5.56
CA ILE A 21 1.65 8.90 -6.93
C ILE A 21 0.60 8.41 -7.95
N GLY A 22 -0.41 7.69 -7.50
CA GLY A 22 -1.47 7.12 -8.34
C GLY A 22 -1.02 5.93 -9.19
N ALA A 23 0.07 5.26 -8.81
CA ALA A 23 0.50 4.02 -9.47
C ALA A 23 -0.44 2.85 -9.12
N PHE A 24 -1.06 2.90 -7.94
CA PHE A 24 -2.13 2.00 -7.52
C PHE A 24 -3.55 2.53 -7.77
N ALA A 25 -3.74 3.45 -8.72
CA ALA A 25 -5.08 3.90 -9.08
C ALA A 25 -5.99 2.69 -9.44
N PRO A 26 -7.23 2.63 -8.93
CA PRO A 26 -7.99 3.73 -8.32
C PRO A 26 -7.85 3.86 -6.79
N LEU A 27 -6.96 3.11 -6.13
CA LEU A 27 -6.82 3.17 -4.68
C LEU A 27 -6.44 4.58 -4.21
N THR A 28 -7.13 5.05 -3.18
CA THR A 28 -6.86 6.33 -2.49
C THR A 28 -6.36 6.12 -1.05
N GLY A 29 -6.13 4.86 -0.67
CA GLY A 29 -5.77 4.46 0.68
C GLY A 29 -5.54 2.95 0.77
N PHE A 30 -5.33 2.47 1.99
CA PHE A 30 -5.15 1.04 2.24
C PHE A 30 -6.50 0.32 2.28
N GLN A 31 -6.52 -0.90 1.76
CA GLN A 31 -7.72 -1.69 1.51
C GLN A 31 -8.30 -2.29 2.79
N GLY A 32 -9.63 -2.30 2.87
CA GLY A 32 -10.41 -2.92 3.94
C GLY A 32 -10.60 -4.43 3.78
N HIS A 33 -11.37 -5.04 4.68
CA HIS A 33 -11.55 -6.50 4.69
C HIS A 33 -12.24 -7.02 3.42
N ALA A 34 -13.26 -6.31 2.91
CA ALA A 34 -14.02 -6.75 1.74
C ALA A 34 -13.15 -6.83 0.48
N ASP A 35 -12.29 -5.84 0.27
CA ASP A 35 -11.26 -5.87 -0.77
C ASP A 35 -10.28 -7.02 -0.55
N TRP A 36 -9.71 -7.14 0.66
CA TRP A 36 -8.73 -8.17 0.99
C TRP A 36 -9.26 -9.59 0.68
N GLN A 37 -10.44 -9.93 1.19
CA GLN A 37 -11.05 -11.25 1.02
C GLN A 37 -11.30 -11.53 -0.48
N ARG A 38 -11.88 -10.56 -1.19
CA ARG A 38 -12.24 -10.75 -2.59
C ARG A 38 -11.00 -10.79 -3.49
N ILE A 39 -9.93 -10.10 -3.14
CA ILE A 39 -8.65 -10.22 -3.84
C ILE A 39 -8.08 -11.63 -3.66
N CYS A 40 -8.08 -12.16 -2.43
CA CYS A 40 -7.61 -13.51 -2.15
C CYS A 40 -8.42 -14.58 -2.93
N ASP A 41 -9.73 -14.40 -3.07
CA ASP A 41 -10.59 -15.39 -3.71
C ASP A 41 -10.72 -15.23 -5.23
N GLU A 42 -10.82 -14.00 -5.72
CA GLU A 42 -11.24 -13.68 -7.07
C GLU A 42 -10.25 -12.80 -7.86
N MET A 43 -9.17 -12.34 -7.22
CA MET A 43 -8.26 -11.32 -7.77
C MET A 43 -9.02 -10.05 -8.18
N ARG A 44 -9.98 -9.64 -7.36
CA ARG A 44 -10.78 -8.43 -7.58
C ARG A 44 -11.01 -7.66 -6.30
N THR A 45 -11.03 -6.35 -6.40
CA THR A 45 -11.56 -5.45 -5.38
C THR A 45 -13.06 -5.65 -5.19
N GLU A 46 -13.62 -5.12 -4.11
CA GLU A 46 -15.07 -5.07 -3.86
C GLU A 46 -15.82 -4.36 -4.99
N SER A 47 -15.25 -3.31 -5.58
CA SER A 47 -15.82 -2.62 -6.75
C SER A 47 -15.64 -3.37 -8.08
N GLY A 48 -14.84 -4.44 -8.10
CA GLY A 48 -14.73 -5.39 -9.20
C GLY A 48 -13.55 -5.14 -10.15
N GLU A 49 -12.69 -4.16 -9.89
CA GLU A 49 -11.42 -3.99 -10.59
C GLU A 49 -10.54 -5.22 -10.41
N TYR A 50 -9.78 -5.58 -11.44
CA TYR A 50 -8.80 -6.65 -11.33
C TYR A 50 -7.65 -6.21 -10.43
N TRP A 51 -7.39 -6.97 -9.37
CA TRP A 51 -6.37 -6.68 -8.39
C TRP A 51 -5.84 -7.98 -7.78
N PRO A 52 -4.57 -8.37 -8.04
CA PRO A 52 -4.09 -9.70 -7.70
C PRO A 52 -3.44 -9.82 -6.31
N ILE A 53 -3.08 -8.70 -5.67
CA ILE A 53 -2.36 -8.67 -4.40
C ILE A 53 -2.98 -7.60 -3.48
N PRO A 54 -3.41 -7.94 -2.25
CA PRO A 54 -3.95 -6.95 -1.31
C PRO A 54 -2.93 -5.89 -0.91
N ILE A 55 -3.38 -4.65 -0.78
CA ILE A 55 -2.60 -3.50 -0.29
C ILE A 55 -3.17 -3.09 1.07
N THR A 56 -2.74 -3.77 2.13
CA THR A 56 -3.22 -3.60 3.51
C THR A 56 -2.20 -2.85 4.36
N LEU A 57 -2.63 -2.27 5.49
CA LEU A 57 -1.73 -1.66 6.49
C LEU A 57 -1.81 -2.40 7.84
N PRO A 58 -0.99 -3.44 8.04
CA PRO A 58 -0.88 -4.15 9.31
C PRO A 58 -0.25 -3.27 10.41
N THR A 59 -0.83 -3.27 11.61
CA THR A 59 -0.30 -2.52 12.76
C THR A 59 -0.85 -2.98 14.11
N ASP A 60 0.03 -2.99 15.11
CA ASP A 60 -0.32 -3.18 16.52
C ASP A 60 -0.70 -1.86 17.23
N LEU A 61 -0.71 -0.73 16.51
CA LEU A 61 -1.08 0.57 17.09
C LEU A 61 -2.51 0.52 17.63
N ASP A 62 -2.66 0.77 18.93
CA ASP A 62 -3.96 0.93 19.57
C ASP A 62 -4.64 2.22 19.09
N CYS A 63 -5.69 2.06 18.32
CA CYS A 63 -6.44 3.12 17.66
C CYS A 63 -7.89 2.68 17.45
N GLN A 64 -8.75 3.65 17.16
CA GLN A 64 -10.17 3.49 16.97
C GLN A 64 -10.58 3.97 15.58
N ILE A 65 -11.71 3.44 15.08
CA ILE A 65 -12.34 3.97 13.87
C ILE A 65 -12.66 5.46 14.08
N GLY A 66 -12.31 6.28 13.10
CA GLY A 66 -12.40 7.74 13.13
C GLY A 66 -11.12 8.44 13.58
N ASP A 67 -10.13 7.70 14.11
CA ASP A 67 -8.83 8.29 14.42
C ASP A 67 -8.08 8.69 13.16
N ARG A 68 -7.34 9.80 13.27
CA ARG A 68 -6.37 10.23 12.27
C ARG A 68 -4.98 9.89 12.79
N ILE A 69 -4.23 9.11 12.01
CA ILE A 69 -2.89 8.64 12.36
C ILE A 69 -1.88 9.28 11.43
N VAL A 70 -0.89 9.97 12.00
CA VAL A 70 0.26 10.50 11.26
C VAL A 70 1.16 9.36 10.79
N LEU A 71 1.54 9.37 9.52
CA LEU A 71 2.40 8.37 8.92
C LEU A 71 3.79 8.95 8.67
N SER A 72 4.81 8.24 9.14
CA SER A 72 6.20 8.51 8.79
C SER A 72 6.83 7.32 8.06
N ALA A 73 7.81 7.58 7.20
CA ALA A 73 8.59 6.55 6.53
C ALA A 73 9.43 5.76 7.55
N ASP A 74 10.00 4.65 7.09
CA ASP A 74 10.95 3.82 7.83
C ASP A 74 12.17 4.61 8.36
N ASN A 75 12.57 5.69 7.67
CA ASN A 75 13.63 6.59 8.10
C ASN A 75 13.17 7.75 9.03
N GLY A 76 11.88 7.78 9.40
CA GLY A 76 11.27 8.78 10.27
C GLY A 76 10.78 10.05 9.57
N LYS A 77 10.91 10.17 8.24
CA LYS A 77 10.36 11.31 7.48
C LYS A 77 8.84 11.35 7.57
N HIS A 78 8.28 12.52 7.86
CA HIS A 78 6.83 12.75 7.79
C HIS A 78 6.31 12.59 6.35
N LEU A 79 5.30 11.75 6.15
CA LEU A 79 4.70 11.47 4.84
C LEU A 79 3.29 12.04 4.69
N GLY A 80 2.49 11.99 5.76
CA GLY A 80 1.08 12.37 5.69
C GLY A 80 0.27 11.71 6.79
N SER A 81 -0.93 11.25 6.47
CA SER A 81 -1.80 10.58 7.45
C SER A 81 -2.75 9.58 6.81
N ILE A 82 -3.32 8.71 7.63
CA ILE A 82 -4.48 7.87 7.31
C ILE A 82 -5.64 8.24 8.24
N THR A 83 -6.86 8.27 7.70
CA THR A 83 -8.08 8.28 8.52
C THR A 83 -8.59 6.86 8.64
N VAL A 84 -8.68 6.32 9.85
CA VAL A 84 -9.09 4.93 10.09
C VAL A 84 -10.59 4.79 9.87
N GLU A 85 -10.98 4.12 8.80
CA GLU A 85 -12.38 3.80 8.50
C GLU A 85 -12.74 2.37 8.91
N GLU A 86 -11.76 1.47 8.94
CA GLU A 86 -11.95 0.08 9.30
C GLU A 86 -10.72 -0.46 10.07
N ILE A 87 -10.98 -1.37 11.01
CA ILE A 87 -9.97 -2.18 11.71
C ILE A 87 -10.42 -3.63 11.59
N PHE A 88 -9.57 -4.51 11.06
CA PHE A 88 -9.93 -5.91 10.81
C PHE A 88 -8.75 -6.85 11.00
N GLU A 89 -9.03 -8.15 11.10
CA GLU A 89 -8.03 -9.21 11.15
C GLU A 89 -8.01 -9.95 9.82
N ARG A 90 -6.84 -10.10 9.20
CA ARG A 90 -6.65 -10.94 8.01
C ARG A 90 -6.14 -12.34 8.39
N ASP A 91 -6.60 -13.37 7.68
CA ASP A 91 -5.98 -14.69 7.76
C ASP A 91 -4.71 -14.71 6.89
N VAL A 92 -3.57 -14.43 7.53
CA VAL A 92 -2.27 -14.37 6.84
C VAL A 92 -1.88 -15.69 6.17
N ARG A 93 -2.36 -16.83 6.67
CA ARG A 93 -2.08 -18.14 6.07
C ARG A 93 -2.94 -18.37 4.84
N GLU A 94 -4.20 -17.98 4.88
CA GLU A 94 -5.06 -17.98 3.69
C GLU A 94 -4.49 -17.06 2.62
N GLU A 95 -4.13 -15.82 2.98
CA GLU A 95 -3.50 -14.87 2.05
C GLU A 95 -2.25 -15.48 1.42
N ALA A 96 -1.36 -16.08 2.23
CA ALA A 96 -0.17 -16.76 1.73
C ALA A 96 -0.51 -17.82 0.67
N GLN A 97 -1.44 -18.71 1.00
CA GLN A 97 -1.85 -19.80 0.13
C GLN A 97 -2.54 -19.31 -1.15
N LYS A 98 -3.33 -18.24 -1.09
CA LYS A 98 -4.09 -17.71 -2.22
C LYS A 98 -3.24 -16.84 -3.13
N VAL A 99 -2.42 -15.96 -2.56
CA VAL A 99 -1.59 -14.98 -3.28
C VAL A 99 -0.29 -15.62 -3.76
N TYR A 100 0.50 -16.22 -2.86
CA TYR A 100 1.82 -16.78 -3.19
C TYR A 100 1.76 -18.25 -3.61
N ARG A 101 0.59 -18.89 -3.53
CA ARG A 101 0.39 -20.32 -3.86
C ARG A 101 1.21 -21.28 -2.98
N THR A 102 1.73 -20.80 -1.87
CA THR A 102 2.50 -21.56 -0.90
C THR A 102 2.34 -20.93 0.48
N VAL A 103 2.56 -21.74 1.52
CA VAL A 103 2.62 -21.31 2.92
C VAL A 103 4.02 -21.53 3.51
N ASP A 104 5.02 -21.79 2.64
CA ASP A 104 6.41 -22.00 3.03
C ASP A 104 7.04 -20.68 3.47
N GLU A 105 7.46 -20.61 4.73
CA GLU A 105 8.11 -19.44 5.35
C GLU A 105 9.46 -19.12 4.71
N ASN A 106 10.07 -20.04 3.95
CA ASN A 106 11.26 -19.72 3.16
C ASN A 106 10.95 -18.85 1.93
N HIS A 107 9.68 -18.71 1.54
CA HIS A 107 9.27 -17.80 0.48
C HIS A 107 9.27 -16.35 1.00
N PRO A 108 10.04 -15.41 0.43
CA PRO A 108 10.18 -14.06 0.97
C PRO A 108 8.85 -13.31 1.16
N GLY A 109 7.93 -13.45 0.21
CA GLY A 109 6.60 -12.84 0.32
C GLY A 109 5.72 -13.44 1.42
N VAL A 110 5.89 -14.73 1.74
CA VAL A 110 5.15 -15.38 2.83
C VAL A 110 5.73 -14.97 4.17
N ALA A 111 7.07 -14.97 4.28
CA ALA A 111 7.76 -14.48 5.48
C ALA A 111 7.33 -13.04 5.82
N ALA A 112 7.28 -12.15 4.83
CA ALA A 112 6.91 -10.76 5.03
C ALA A 112 5.50 -10.60 5.63
N ILE A 113 4.48 -11.26 5.06
CA ILE A 113 3.10 -11.10 5.58
C ILE A 113 2.89 -11.77 6.94
N TYR A 114 3.69 -12.80 7.28
CA TYR A 114 3.68 -13.39 8.62
C TYR A 114 4.34 -12.47 9.66
N GLU A 115 5.42 -11.77 9.28
CA GLU A 115 6.11 -10.81 10.14
C GLU A 115 5.26 -9.56 10.41
N GLU A 116 4.54 -9.07 9.40
CA GLU A 116 3.67 -7.88 9.50
C GLU A 116 2.49 -8.03 10.49
N GLY A 117 2.03 -9.25 10.73
CA GLY A 117 0.87 -9.53 11.58
C GLY A 117 -0.49 -9.46 10.85
N SER A 118 -1.54 -9.79 11.60
CA SER A 118 -2.91 -9.96 11.09
C SER A 118 -3.82 -8.75 11.29
N ARG A 119 -3.57 -7.91 12.30
CA ARG A 119 -4.40 -6.74 12.57
C ARG A 119 -4.08 -5.64 11.58
N CYS A 120 -5.08 -5.22 10.81
CA CYS A 120 -4.96 -4.18 9.81
C CYS A 120 -5.85 -2.98 10.13
N ILE A 121 -5.38 -1.80 9.74
CA ILE A 121 -6.22 -0.60 9.60
C ILE A 121 -6.39 -0.26 8.13
N ALA A 122 -7.54 0.29 7.77
CA ALA A 122 -7.84 0.70 6.40
C ALA A 122 -8.53 2.06 6.37
N GLY A 123 -8.45 2.71 5.20
CA GLY A 123 -9.02 4.02 4.97
C GLY A 123 -8.14 4.90 4.07
N PRO A 124 -8.64 6.09 3.70
CA PRO A 124 -7.97 7.00 2.79
C PRO A 124 -6.72 7.59 3.41
N ILE A 125 -5.71 7.81 2.57
CA ILE A 125 -4.50 8.56 2.95
C ILE A 125 -4.60 10.01 2.50
N GLU A 126 -3.99 10.89 3.28
CA GLU A 126 -3.65 12.25 2.86
C GLU A 126 -2.13 12.35 2.77
N VAL A 127 -1.64 12.97 1.70
CA VAL A 127 -0.22 13.00 1.35
C VAL A 127 0.33 14.41 1.54
N ASP A 128 1.28 14.56 2.45
CA ASP A 128 2.03 15.80 2.66
C ASP A 128 3.40 15.76 1.96
N ALA A 129 4.02 14.58 1.90
CA ALA A 129 5.30 14.35 1.25
C ALA A 129 5.44 12.91 0.74
N LEU A 130 6.29 12.73 -0.28
CA LEU A 130 6.71 11.41 -0.76
C LEU A 130 7.95 10.90 0.00
N PRO A 131 8.19 9.59 0.06
CA PRO A 131 9.44 9.04 0.60
C PRO A 131 10.67 9.60 -0.12
N ASP A 132 11.81 9.60 0.58
CA ASP A 132 13.08 9.97 -0.03
C ASP A 132 13.66 8.78 -0.80
N HIS A 133 14.24 9.06 -1.96
CA HIS A 133 15.04 8.11 -2.71
C HIS A 133 16.44 8.65 -2.95
N GLU A 134 17.39 7.76 -3.21
CA GLU A 134 18.74 8.16 -3.59
C GLU A 134 18.73 9.06 -4.83
N GLU A 135 19.58 10.10 -4.85
CA GLU A 135 19.65 11.05 -5.96
C GLU A 135 19.93 10.36 -7.32
N ALA A 136 20.72 9.29 -7.30
CA ALA A 136 21.02 8.49 -8.48
C ALA A 136 19.78 7.82 -9.09
N PHE A 137 18.81 7.45 -8.24
CA PHE A 137 17.53 6.87 -8.64
C PHE A 137 16.57 7.95 -9.16
N MET A 138 16.52 9.11 -8.49
CA MET A 138 15.62 10.22 -8.84
C MET A 138 15.78 10.71 -10.28
N ARG A 139 16.95 10.55 -10.90
CA ARG A 139 17.18 10.88 -12.33
C ARG A 139 16.36 10.04 -13.31
N ARG A 140 15.85 8.89 -12.87
CA ARG A 140 15.05 7.94 -13.66
C ARG A 140 13.64 7.78 -13.12
N TYR A 141 13.34 8.38 -11.98
CA TYR A 141 12.04 8.32 -11.35
C TYR A 141 11.05 9.19 -12.11
N LEU A 142 9.95 8.58 -12.56
CA LEU A 142 8.82 9.27 -13.14
C LEU A 142 7.55 8.69 -12.50
N THR A 143 6.72 9.57 -11.97
CA THR A 143 5.35 9.20 -11.60
C THR A 143 4.57 8.70 -12.82
N PRO A 144 3.44 7.99 -12.64
CA PRO A 144 2.56 7.63 -13.74
C PRO A 144 2.12 8.84 -14.59
N ALA A 145 1.88 9.99 -13.97
CA ALA A 145 1.51 11.22 -14.67
C ALA A 145 2.67 11.75 -15.53
N GLU A 146 3.88 11.82 -14.97
CA GLU A 146 5.08 12.26 -15.71
C GLU A 146 5.45 11.29 -16.82
N SER A 147 5.30 9.98 -16.60
CA SER A 147 5.50 8.96 -17.63
C SER A 147 4.54 9.16 -18.80
N LYS A 148 3.24 9.39 -18.52
CA LYS A 148 2.23 9.70 -19.55
C LYS A 148 2.57 10.98 -20.32
N GLN A 149 3.01 12.03 -19.62
CA GLN A 149 3.45 13.28 -20.27
C GLN A 149 4.68 13.04 -21.16
N ALA A 150 5.67 12.30 -20.66
CA ALA A 150 6.87 11.94 -21.39
C ALA A 150 6.57 11.15 -22.68
N PHE A 151 5.55 10.28 -22.67
CA PHE A 151 5.09 9.58 -23.87
C PHE A 151 4.41 10.55 -24.86
N ALA A 152 3.58 11.46 -24.36
CA ALA A 152 2.90 12.46 -25.18
C ALA A 152 3.88 13.41 -25.87
N ASP A 153 4.88 13.92 -25.14
CA ASP A 153 5.92 14.82 -25.68
C ASP A 153 6.74 14.15 -26.79
N ARG A 154 6.92 12.84 -26.73
CA ARG A 154 7.62 12.04 -27.75
C ARG A 154 6.71 11.63 -28.91
N GLY A 155 5.43 11.96 -28.86
CA GLY A 155 4.43 11.57 -29.86
C GLY A 155 4.18 10.05 -29.91
N TRP A 156 4.49 9.33 -28.83
CA TRP A 156 4.33 7.88 -28.79
C TRP A 156 2.86 7.49 -28.65
N LYS A 157 2.42 6.56 -29.50
CA LYS A 157 1.04 6.03 -29.52
C LYS A 157 0.94 4.59 -29.03
N LYS A 158 2.07 3.90 -28.91
CA LYS A 158 2.18 2.51 -28.46
C LYS A 158 3.40 2.41 -27.55
N ILE A 159 3.19 1.87 -26.37
CA ILE A 159 4.19 1.70 -25.32
C ILE A 159 4.17 0.23 -24.91
N VAL A 160 5.34 -0.35 -24.68
CA VAL A 160 5.50 -1.71 -24.13
C VAL A 160 6.25 -1.55 -22.81
N ALA A 161 5.74 -2.19 -21.76
CA ALA A 161 6.32 -2.26 -20.42
C ALA A 161 6.78 -3.68 -20.13
#